data_AF-A0ABD0PDX3-F1
#
_entry.id   AF-A0ABD0PDX3-F1
#
_cell.length_a   1.000
_cell.length_b   1.000
_cell.length_c   1.000
_cell.angle_alpha   90.00
_cell.angle_beta   90.00
_cell.angle_gamma   90.00
#
_symmetry.space_group_name_H-M   'P 1'
#
loop_
_entity.id
_entity.type
_entity.pdbx_description
1 polymer ?
#
loop_
_entity_poly.entity_id
_entity_poly.type
_entity_poly.pdbx_seq_one_letter_code
_entity_poly.pdbx_strand_id
1 'polypeptide(L)' 'TYMIPSLVTEASGLYTMTSTLFMKPVKADAKSVFHCTVEYSMPNNQIKQESSDKFTLSLL' A
#
# COMPACT_ATOMS: atom_id res chain seq x y z
N THR A 1 -3.47 -14.40 -1.19
CA THR A 1 -2.91 -13.06 -1.07
C THR A 1 -3.65 -12.33 0.03
N TYR A 2 -2.95 -11.72 0.98
CA TYR A 2 -3.56 -10.94 2.06
C TYR A 2 -2.65 -9.77 2.43
N MET A 3 -3.22 -8.70 2.95
CA MET A 3 -2.50 -7.51 3.42
C MET A 3 -2.63 -7.40 4.92
N ILE A 4 -1.55 -6.98 5.59
CA ILE A 4 -1.56 -6.65 7.02
C ILE A 4 -1.32 -5.14 7.15
N PRO A 5 -2.38 -4.33 7.35
CA PRO A 5 -2.23 -2.91 7.65
C PRO A 5 -1.95 -2.67 9.15
N SER A 6 -1.24 -1.59 9.43
CA SER A 6 -0.96 -1.05 10.76
C SER A 6 -1.09 0.46 10.71
N LEU A 7 -1.74 1.05 11.71
CA LEU A 7 -1.90 2.48 11.87
C LEU A 7 -1.37 2.89 13.24
N VAL A 8 -0.44 3.83 13.27
CA VAL A 8 0.18 4.33 14.50
C VAL A 8 -0.02 5.85 14.57
N THR A 9 -0.31 6.36 15.76
CA THR A 9 -0.30 7.81 16.03
C THR A 9 1.07 8.21 16.55
N GLU A 10 1.71 9.13 15.85
CA GLU A 10 3.02 9.68 16.18
C GLU A 10 2.91 10.70 17.31
N ALA A 11 4.06 11.03 17.94
CA ALA A 11 4.12 12.05 19.00
C ALA A 11 3.65 13.44 18.54
N SER A 12 3.69 13.73 17.23
CA SER A 12 3.16 14.96 16.63
C SER A 12 1.63 14.99 16.53
N GLY A 13 0.95 13.88 16.83
CA GLY A 13 -0.49 13.69 16.58
C GLY A 13 -0.82 13.31 15.14
N LEU A 14 0.18 13.17 14.26
CA LEU A 14 0.00 12.65 12.90
C LEU A 14 -0.14 11.13 12.90
N TYR A 15 -0.67 10.57 11.83
CA TYR A 15 -0.81 9.13 11.65
C TYR A 15 0.20 8.60 10.64
N THR A 16 0.80 7.45 10.96
CA THR A 16 1.63 6.66 10.04
C THR A 16 0.91 5.37 9.73
N MET A 17 0.66 5.10 8.43
CA MET A 17 0.08 3.85 7.98
C MET A 17 1.12 3.00 7.26
N THR A 18 1.26 1.74 7.68
CA THR A 18 2.12 0.74 7.05
C THR A 18 1.27 -0.44 6.62
N SER A 19 1.48 -0.98 5.41
CA SER A 19 0.80 -2.18 4.95
C SER A 19 1.79 -3.13 4.29
N THR A 20 1.75 -4.40 4.68
CA THR A 20 2.59 -5.45 4.07
C THR A 20 1.71 -6.44 3.32
N LEU A 21 1.97 -6.60 2.02
CA LEU A 21 1.30 -7.57 1.15
C LEU A 21 2.02 -8.91 1.20
N PHE A 22 1.33 -9.96 1.63
CA PHE A 22 1.78 -11.34 1.55
C PHE A 22 1.04 -12.08 0.44
N MET A 23 1.79 -12.61 -0.52
CA MET A 23 1.25 -13.46 -1.58
C MET A 23 2.20 -14.59 -1.90
N LYS A 24 1.64 -15.69 -2.40
CA LYS A 24 2.41 -16.77 -3.03
C LYS A 24 2.45 -16.46 -4.53
N PRO A 25 3.60 -16.10 -5.12
CA PRO A 25 3.68 -15.79 -6.54
C PRO A 25 3.30 -16.99 -7.40
N VAL A 26 2.58 -16.75 -8.49
CA VAL A 26 2.30 -17.73 -9.55
C VAL A 26 2.96 -17.30 -10.86
N LYS A 27 3.03 -18.20 -11.86
CA LYS A 27 3.69 -17.93 -13.15
C LYS A 27 3.18 -16.66 -13.86
N ALA A 28 1.90 -16.35 -13.71
CA ALA A 28 1.29 -15.15 -14.29
C ALA A 28 1.87 -13.85 -13.68
N ASP A 29 2.32 -13.89 -12.42
CA ASP A 29 2.80 -12.72 -11.69
C ASP A 29 4.19 -12.25 -12.13
N ALA A 30 4.93 -13.06 -12.88
CA ALA A 30 6.27 -12.72 -13.38
C ALA A 30 6.28 -11.46 -14.27
N LYS A 31 5.12 -11.09 -14.84
CA LYS A 31 4.95 -9.88 -15.65
C LYS A 31 3.98 -8.88 -15.01
N SER A 32 3.54 -9.13 -13.78
CA SER A 32 2.64 -8.23 -13.06
C SER A 32 3.40 -7.00 -12.57
N VAL A 33 2.71 -5.86 -12.59
CA VAL A 33 3.21 -4.58 -12.05
C VAL A 33 2.43 -4.28 -10.78
N PHE A 34 3.15 -3.97 -9.72
CA PHE A 34 2.63 -3.74 -8.38
C PHE A 34 2.86 -2.29 -7.96
N HIS A 35 1.96 -1.76 -7.14
CA HIS A 35 2.11 -0.51 -6.38
C HIS A 35 1.19 -0.57 -5.16
N CYS A 36 1.37 0.34 -4.21
CA CYS A 36 0.38 0.57 -3.17
C CYS A 36 -0.30 1.94 -3.36
N THR A 37 -1.49 2.08 -2.78
CA THR A 37 -2.25 3.33 -2.76
C THR A 37 -2.78 3.53 -1.36
N VAL A 38 -2.56 4.72 -0.80
CA VAL A 38 -3.19 5.17 0.45
C VAL A 38 -4.38 6.05 0.09
N GLU A 39 -5.50 5.82 0.75
CA GLU A 39 -6.67 6.70 0.69
C GLU A 39 -6.83 7.40 2.03
N TYR A 40 -7.10 8.70 2.01
CA TYR A 40 -7.28 9.48 3.22
C TYR A 40 -8.37 10.53 3.06
N SER A 41 -9.12 10.74 4.14
CA SER A 41 -10.20 11.72 4.19
C SER A 41 -9.65 13.14 4.34
N MET A 42 -10.29 14.06 3.62
CA MET A 42 -10.02 15.48 3.61
C MET A 42 -11.29 16.25 3.99
N PRO A 43 -11.18 17.53 4.39
CA PRO A 43 -12.34 18.37 4.64
C PRO A 43 -13.35 18.36 3.48
N ASN A 44 -14.61 18.67 3.78
CA ASN A 44 -15.73 18.63 2.82
C ASN A 44 -16.01 17.22 2.27
N ASN A 45 -15.76 16.19 3.10
CA ASN A 45 -16.03 14.79 2.76
C ASN A 45 -15.28 14.31 1.50
N GLN A 46 -14.15 14.96 1.19
CA GLN A 46 -13.30 14.58 0.07
C GLN A 46 -12.44 13.38 0.46
N ILE A 47 -12.22 12.46 -0.48
CA ILE A 47 -11.26 11.37 -0.32
C ILE A 47 -10.16 11.60 -1.35
N LYS A 48 -8.92 11.65 -0.89
CA LYS A 48 -7.75 11.74 -1.75
C LYS A 48 -6.99 10.42 -1.74
N GLN A 49 -6.23 10.20 -2.80
CA GLN A 49 -5.41 9.03 -2.98
C GLN A 49 -3.99 9.45 -3.34
N GLU A 50 -3.02 8.74 -2.78
CA GLU A 50 -1.61 8.84 -3.19
C GLU A 50 -1.07 7.44 -3.43
N SER A 51 -0.34 7.26 -4.53
CA SER A 51 0.18 5.95 -4.95
C SER A 51 1.70 5.95 -4.94
N SER A 52 2.28 4.81 -4.56
CA SER A 52 3.71 4.58 -4.69
C SER A 52 4.13 4.48 -6.14
N ASP A 53 5.44 4.51 -6.37
CA ASP A 53 6.02 4.07 -7.62
C ASP A 53 5.64 2.62 -7.92
N LYS A 54 5.62 2.31 -9.22
CA LYS A 54 5.34 0.97 -9.73
C LYS A 54 6.61 0.12 -9.72
N PHE A 55 6.47 -1.15 -9.36
CA PHE A 55 7.57 -2.12 -9.37
C PHE A 55 7.13 -3.48 -9.90
N THR A 56 8.09 -4.32 -10.24
CA THR A 56 7.89 -5.73 -10.63
C THR A 56 8.57 -6.66 -9.63
N LEU A 57 8.15 -7.92 -9.59
CA LEU A 57 8.77 -8.91 -8.70
C LEU A 57 10.18 -9.26 -9.17
N SER A 58 11.13 -9.25 -8.24
CA SER A 58 12.44 -9.87 -8.44
C SER A 58 12.35 -11.36 -8.09
N LEU A 59 12.28 -12.20 -9.12
CA LEU A 59 12.24 -13.66 -9.00
C LEU A 59 13.66 -14.18 -9.30
N LEU A 60 14.38 -14.63 -8.27
CA LEU A 60 15.71 -15.26 -8.40
C LEU A 60 15.59 -16.70 -8.90
#